data_AF-A0A9K3HL66-F1
#
_entry.id   AF-A0A9K3HL66-F1
#
_cell.length_a   1.000
_cell.length_b   1.000
_cell.length_c   1.000
_cell.angle_alpha   90.00
_cell.angle_beta   90.00
_cell.angle_gamma   90.00
#
_symmetry.space_group_name_H-M   'P 1'
#
loop_
_entity.id
_entity.type
_entity.pdbx_description
1 polymer ?
#
loop_
_entity_poly.entity_id
_entity_poly.type
_entity_poly.pdbx_seq_one_letter_code
_entity_poly.pdbx_strand_id
1 'polypeptide(L)'
;MDPIQPHIQITTLPTPFIVSNNFQSMENSLRSCFTVAFMVLLLSAGHLQLTEAQSGCDSVQLSWCLQSIVSNIPPSQDCCRRLRGQQACLCRETRDPTFGGYLRHPGARRVATACGVTFPRCN
;
A
#
# COMPACT_ATOMS: atom_id res chain seq x y z
N MET A 1 -45.00 28.08 -36.07
CA MET A 1 -43.90 27.25 -36.60
C MET A 1 -43.92 25.92 -35.83
N ASP A 2 -44.81 25.04 -36.27
CA ASP A 2 -44.74 23.56 -36.09
C ASP A 2 -43.97 23.01 -37.32
N PRO A 3 -43.60 21.71 -37.48
CA PRO A 3 -43.89 20.49 -36.68
C PRO A 3 -42.60 19.67 -36.34
N ILE A 4 -42.55 18.83 -35.30
CA ILE A 4 -43.09 17.46 -35.17
C ILE A 4 -42.58 16.47 -36.25
N GLN A 5 -41.98 15.38 -35.75
CA GLN A 5 -41.22 14.29 -36.38
C GLN A 5 -41.83 13.59 -37.63
N PRO A 6 -40.99 12.89 -38.41
CA PRO A 6 -41.22 11.43 -38.54
C PRO A 6 -39.95 10.54 -38.57
N HIS A 7 -40.15 9.31 -38.11
CA HIS A 7 -39.30 8.11 -38.25
C HIS A 7 -39.01 7.74 -39.72
N ILE A 8 -37.81 7.23 -40.03
CA ILE A 8 -37.60 6.29 -41.16
C ILE A 8 -36.79 5.07 -40.67
N GLN A 9 -37.45 3.92 -40.77
CA GLN A 9 -36.97 2.57 -40.56
C GLN A 9 -36.10 2.13 -41.75
N ILE A 10 -35.02 1.37 -41.52
CA ILE A 10 -34.51 0.49 -42.57
C ILE A 10 -34.41 -0.93 -42.02
N THR A 11 -35.36 -1.70 -42.52
CA THR A 11 -35.66 -3.11 -42.34
C THR A 11 -34.53 -4.00 -42.86
N THR A 12 -34.39 -5.12 -42.16
CA THR A 12 -33.74 -6.38 -42.55
C THR A 12 -34.23 -6.92 -43.91
N LEU A 13 -33.35 -7.38 -44.83
CA LEU A 13 -33.05 -8.78 -45.30
C LEU A 13 -32.72 -8.70 -46.84
N PRO A 14 -32.13 -9.69 -47.59
CA PRO A 14 -31.68 -11.06 -47.27
C PRO A 14 -30.29 -11.50 -47.85
N THR A 15 -29.42 -12.11 -47.02
CA THR A 15 -28.33 -13.15 -47.26
C THR A 15 -27.40 -13.14 -48.50
N PRO A 16 -26.21 -13.80 -48.48
CA PRO A 16 -25.40 -14.31 -47.37
C PRO A 16 -23.90 -13.96 -47.53
N PHE A 17 -23.28 -13.26 -46.58
CA PHE A 17 -21.83 -13.32 -46.44
C PHE A 17 -21.51 -13.67 -44.99
N ILE A 18 -21.15 -14.95 -44.83
CA ILE A 18 -20.57 -15.54 -43.64
C ILE A 18 -19.38 -14.66 -43.23
N VAL A 19 -19.59 -13.69 -42.34
CA VAL A 19 -18.49 -13.14 -41.56
C VAL A 19 -18.05 -14.28 -40.65
N SER A 20 -17.00 -14.95 -41.11
CA SER A 20 -16.46 -16.17 -40.57
C SER A 20 -16.34 -16.08 -39.04
N ASN A 21 -16.89 -17.07 -38.34
CA ASN A 21 -16.68 -17.31 -36.90
C ASN A 21 -15.18 -17.30 -36.50
N ASN A 22 -14.26 -17.34 -37.47
CA ASN A 22 -12.82 -17.15 -37.26
C ASN A 22 -12.39 -15.69 -37.02
N PHE A 23 -13.00 -14.66 -37.63
CA PHE A 23 -12.48 -13.28 -37.51
C PHE A 23 -12.69 -12.71 -36.11
N GLN A 24 -13.89 -12.89 -35.54
CA GLN A 24 -14.18 -12.53 -34.14
C GLN A 24 -13.28 -13.28 -33.15
N SER A 25 -12.89 -14.52 -33.49
CA SER A 25 -11.95 -15.33 -32.70
C SER A 25 -10.54 -14.76 -32.73
N MET A 26 -10.08 -14.20 -33.87
CA MET A 26 -8.75 -13.58 -33.98
C MET A 26 -8.63 -12.29 -33.17
N GLU A 27 -9.68 -11.46 -33.17
CA GLU A 27 -9.75 -10.23 -32.38
C GLU A 27 -9.80 -10.54 -30.88
N ASN A 28 -10.56 -11.57 -30.47
CA ASN A 28 -10.64 -12.04 -29.10
C ASN A 28 -9.33 -12.71 -28.63
N SER A 29 -8.62 -13.39 -29.54
CA SER A 29 -7.31 -14.00 -29.27
C SER A 29 -6.23 -12.94 -29.11
N LEU A 30 -6.15 -11.94 -30.01
CA LEU A 30 -5.26 -10.78 -29.82
C LEU A 30 -5.60 -10.02 -28.54
N ARG A 31 -6.88 -9.73 -28.29
CA ARG A 31 -7.34 -9.09 -27.05
C ARG A 31 -6.95 -9.88 -25.81
N SER A 32 -7.07 -11.21 -25.85
CA SER A 32 -6.67 -12.11 -24.76
C SER A 32 -5.16 -12.08 -24.53
N CYS A 33 -4.35 -12.11 -25.59
CA CYS A 33 -2.90 -11.97 -25.45
C CYS A 33 -2.51 -10.60 -24.88
N PHE A 34 -3.15 -9.52 -25.32
CA PHE A 34 -2.91 -8.18 -24.79
C PHE A 34 -3.29 -8.06 -23.32
N THR A 35 -4.45 -8.58 -22.89
CA THR A 35 -4.86 -8.53 -21.48
C THR A 35 -3.93 -9.35 -20.59
N VAL A 36 -3.53 -10.56 -21.01
CA VAL A 36 -2.58 -11.39 -20.27
C VAL A 36 -1.21 -10.69 -20.16
N ALA A 37 -0.69 -10.14 -21.26
CA ALA A 37 0.58 -9.41 -21.26
C ALA A 37 0.53 -8.16 -20.36
N PHE A 38 -0.58 -7.43 -20.37
CA PHE A 38 -0.78 -6.25 -19.52
C PHE A 38 -0.87 -6.63 -18.04
N MET A 39 -1.56 -7.71 -17.70
CA MET A 39 -1.61 -8.23 -16.33
C MET A 39 -0.22 -8.67 -15.85
N VAL A 40 0.55 -9.38 -16.66
CA VAL A 40 1.94 -9.77 -16.32
C VAL A 40 2.85 -8.54 -16.15
N LEU A 41 2.66 -7.49 -16.97
CA LEU A 41 3.39 -6.23 -16.83
C LEU A 41 3.04 -5.49 -15.52
N LEU A 42 1.76 -5.48 -15.14
CA LEU A 42 1.31 -4.90 -13.87
C LEU A 42 1.83 -5.70 -12.66
N LEU A 43 1.86 -7.04 -12.73
CA LEU A 43 2.42 -7.89 -11.68
C LEU A 43 3.95 -7.74 -11.53
N SER A 44 4.67 -7.46 -12.63
CA SER A 44 6.11 -7.23 -12.59
C SER A 44 6.48 -5.82 -12.08
N ALA A 45 5.67 -4.80 -12.38
CA ALA A 45 5.83 -3.45 -11.80
C ALA A 45 5.44 -3.38 -10.32
N GLY A 46 4.56 -4.27 -9.84
CA GLY A 46 4.17 -4.39 -8.43
C GLY A 46 5.24 -4.98 -7.50
N HIS A 47 6.41 -5.39 -8.04
CA HIS A 47 7.53 -5.90 -7.25
C HIS A 47 8.51 -4.82 -6.76
N LEU A 48 8.12 -3.54 -6.80
CA LEU A 48 8.63 -2.57 -5.83
C LEU A 48 8.08 -2.94 -4.45
N GLN A 49 8.65 -4.01 -3.91
CA GLN A 49 8.66 -4.37 -2.52
C GLN A 49 9.31 -3.21 -1.76
N LEU A 50 8.53 -2.17 -1.49
CA LEU A 50 8.56 -1.61 -0.16
C LEU A 50 8.11 -2.75 0.75
N THR A 51 9.04 -3.60 1.17
CA THR A 51 8.92 -4.37 2.41
C THR A 51 8.87 -3.37 3.57
N GLU A 52 7.88 -2.49 3.58
CA GLU A 52 7.31 -2.05 4.84
C GLU A 52 6.65 -3.33 5.33
N ALA A 53 7.27 -3.99 6.30
CA ALA A 53 6.62 -5.05 7.06
C ALA A 53 5.36 -4.43 7.71
N GLN A 54 4.26 -4.35 6.96
CA GLN A 54 2.95 -3.87 7.39
C GLN A 54 2.25 -4.94 8.24
N SER A 55 3.01 -5.60 9.10
CA SER A 55 2.55 -6.57 10.09
C SER A 55 2.98 -6.22 11.52
N GLY A 56 3.51 -5.01 11.79
CA GLY A 56 3.99 -4.72 13.17
C GLY A 56 4.10 -3.27 13.64
N CYS A 57 3.66 -2.27 12.89
CA CYS A 57 3.83 -0.86 13.27
C CYS A 57 2.62 -0.34 14.03
N ASP A 58 2.71 -0.47 15.34
CA ASP A 58 1.66 -0.16 16.31
C ASP A 58 2.22 0.77 17.39
N SER A 59 1.71 2.00 17.42
CA SER A 59 2.09 3.04 18.37
C SER A 59 1.89 2.62 19.82
N VAL A 60 0.85 1.82 20.08
CA VAL A 60 0.54 1.34 21.43
C VAL A 60 1.63 0.40 21.92
N GLN A 61 2.34 -0.32 21.03
CA GLN A 61 3.48 -1.14 21.44
C GLN A 61 4.67 -0.34 21.97
N LEU A 62 4.76 0.96 21.76
CA LEU A 62 5.77 1.81 22.40
C LEU A 62 5.41 2.20 23.84
N SER A 63 4.18 1.92 24.31
CA SER A 63 3.78 2.13 25.72
C SER A 63 4.64 1.39 26.72
N TRP A 64 5.13 0.21 26.33
CA TRP A 64 6.07 -0.57 27.13
C TRP A 64 7.39 0.17 27.40
N CYS A 65 7.74 1.15 26.58
CA CYS A 65 8.95 1.95 26.73
C CYS A 65 8.71 3.30 27.43
N LEU A 66 7.46 3.74 27.59
CA LEU A 66 7.16 5.08 28.12
C LEU A 66 7.80 5.32 29.48
N GLN A 67 7.66 4.38 30.42
CA GLN A 67 8.24 4.52 31.75
C GLN A 67 9.77 4.69 31.71
N SER A 68 10.46 3.93 30.85
CA SER A 68 11.91 4.08 30.66
C SER A 68 12.29 5.41 30.00
N ILE A 69 11.46 5.91 29.07
CA ILE A 69 11.66 7.19 28.39
C ILE A 69 11.53 8.36 29.37
N VAL A 70 10.49 8.37 30.20
CA VAL A 70 10.16 9.51 31.07
C VAL A 70 10.94 9.46 32.39
N SER A 71 11.08 8.28 32.98
CA SER A 71 11.66 8.10 34.32
C SER A 71 13.16 7.81 34.32
N ASN A 72 13.82 7.77 33.14
CA ASN A 72 15.26 7.52 33.00
C ASN A 72 15.74 6.22 33.67
N ILE A 73 14.88 5.19 33.63
CA ILE A 73 15.17 3.84 34.12
C ILE A 73 15.55 2.93 32.94
N PRO A 74 16.31 1.85 33.18
CA PRO A 74 16.66 0.90 32.13
C PRO A 74 15.41 0.32 31.43
N PRO A 75 15.48 0.07 30.10
CA PRO A 75 14.37 -0.50 29.36
C PRO A 75 14.15 -1.98 29.65
N SER A 76 12.89 -2.38 29.77
CA SER A 76 12.50 -3.78 29.88
C SER A 76 12.78 -4.55 28.59
N GLN A 77 12.94 -5.87 28.69
CA GLN A 77 13.19 -6.74 27.53
C GLN A 77 12.07 -6.64 26.49
N ASP A 78 10.80 -6.56 26.92
CA ASP A 78 9.66 -6.35 26.03
C ASP A 78 9.68 -5.01 25.30
N CYS A 79 10.09 -3.94 25.98
CA CYS A 79 10.30 -2.64 25.35
C CYS A 79 11.32 -2.77 24.22
N CYS A 80 12.51 -3.33 24.50
CA CYS A 80 13.54 -3.46 23.48
C CYS A 80 13.15 -4.39 22.33
N ARG A 81 12.44 -5.49 22.61
CA ARG A 81 11.94 -6.42 21.58
C ARG A 81 10.98 -5.73 20.62
N ARG A 82 10.01 -4.99 21.16
CA ARG A 82 9.00 -4.26 20.37
C ARG A 82 9.59 -3.05 19.63
N LEU A 83 10.54 -2.35 20.25
CA LEU A 83 11.22 -1.21 19.64
C LEU A 83 12.10 -1.66 18.46
N ARG A 84 12.85 -2.76 18.61
CA ARG A 84 13.63 -3.37 17.52
C ARG A 84 12.74 -3.84 16.37
N GLY A 85 11.62 -4.48 16.68
CA GLY A 85 10.66 -4.95 15.67
C GLY A 85 10.05 -3.82 14.83
N GLN A 86 10.07 -2.58 15.33
CA GLN A 86 9.42 -1.43 14.71
C GLN A 86 10.41 -0.36 14.22
N GLN A 87 11.70 -0.69 14.13
CA GLN A 87 12.73 0.27 13.75
C GLN A 87 12.44 0.97 12.42
N ALA A 88 11.89 0.25 11.44
CA ALA A 88 11.50 0.81 10.13
C ALA A 88 10.41 1.89 10.25
N CYS A 89 9.50 1.76 11.23
CA CYS A 89 8.36 2.65 11.40
C CYS A 89 8.56 3.77 12.41
N LEU A 90 9.73 3.86 13.06
CA LEU A 90 9.99 4.86 14.09
C LEU A 90 9.69 6.30 13.64
N CYS A 91 9.89 6.64 12.37
CA CYS A 91 9.55 7.97 11.86
C CYS A 91 8.04 8.21 11.76
N ARG A 92 7.27 7.20 11.39
CA ARG A 92 5.81 7.26 11.42
C ARG A 92 5.32 7.44 12.86
N GLU A 93 5.86 6.66 13.79
CA GLU A 93 5.51 6.75 15.21
C GLU A 93 5.89 8.11 15.81
N THR A 94 6.99 8.72 15.36
CA THR A 94 7.40 10.06 15.80
C THR A 94 6.44 11.16 15.33
N ARG A 95 5.72 10.93 14.22
CA ARG A 95 4.70 11.84 13.69
C ARG A 95 3.32 11.63 14.32
N ASP A 96 3.10 10.53 15.05
CA ASP A 96 1.85 10.27 15.72
C ASP A 96 1.57 11.37 16.78
N PRO A 97 0.36 11.97 16.79
CA PRO A 97 0.04 13.05 17.73
C PRO A 97 -0.03 12.58 19.19
N THR A 98 -0.30 11.30 19.43
CA THR A 98 -0.46 10.72 20.77
C THR A 98 0.89 10.27 21.33
N PHE A 99 1.69 9.59 20.51
CA PHE A 99 2.94 8.94 20.93
C PHE A 99 4.20 9.68 20.51
N GLY A 100 4.15 10.43 19.42
CA GLY A 100 5.32 11.07 18.83
C GLY A 100 6.00 12.10 19.73
N GLY A 101 5.25 12.71 20.66
CA GLY A 101 5.82 13.58 21.70
C GLY A 101 6.87 12.86 22.57
N TYR A 102 6.57 11.64 23.02
CA TYR A 102 7.48 10.84 23.84
C TYR A 102 8.71 10.39 23.05
N LEU A 103 8.52 10.07 21.77
CA LEU A 103 9.61 9.67 20.88
C LEU A 103 10.58 10.79 20.50
N ARG A 104 10.11 12.05 20.52
CA ARG A 104 10.97 13.23 20.30
C ARG A 104 11.81 13.59 21.53
N HIS A 105 11.46 13.06 22.70
CA HIS A 105 12.18 13.35 23.94
C HIS A 105 13.60 12.73 23.95
N PRO A 106 14.60 13.36 24.60
CA PRO A 106 15.94 12.77 24.74
C PRO A 106 15.94 11.41 25.47
N GLY A 107 14.90 11.09 26.24
CA GLY A 107 14.70 9.77 26.83
C GLY A 107 14.56 8.66 25.78
N ALA A 108 13.84 8.91 24.68
CA ALA A 108 13.64 7.92 23.62
C ALA A 108 14.94 7.56 22.91
N ARG A 109 15.83 8.52 22.66
CA ARG A 109 17.16 8.25 22.08
C ARG A 109 18.03 7.40 23.01
N ARG A 110 17.97 7.65 24.32
CA ARG A 110 18.67 6.83 25.33
C ARG A 110 18.16 5.40 25.36
N VAL A 111 16.83 5.23 25.41
CA VAL A 111 16.18 3.91 25.35
C VAL A 111 16.54 3.17 24.06
N ALA A 112 16.49 3.84 22.91
CA ALA A 112 16.87 3.25 21.63
C ALA A 112 18.34 2.77 21.64
N THR A 113 19.25 3.59 22.16
CA THR A 113 20.68 3.23 22.28
C THR A 113 20.87 2.02 23.20
N ALA A 114 20.20 2.00 24.36
CA ALA A 114 20.26 0.87 25.30
C ALA A 114 19.70 -0.42 24.71
N CYS A 115 18.69 -0.32 23.82
CA CYS A 115 18.09 -1.46 23.15
C CYS A 115 18.82 -1.91 21.86
N GLY A 116 19.89 -1.20 21.44
CA GLY A 116 20.62 -1.46 20.20
C GLY A 116 19.87 -1.03 18.93
N VAL A 117 18.94 -0.08 19.05
CA VAL A 117 18.13 0.45 17.95
C VAL A 117 18.72 1.75 17.45
N THR A 118 18.96 1.84 16.14
CA THR A 118 19.37 3.10 15.53
C THR A 118 18.14 3.98 15.32
N PHE A 119 18.04 5.10 16.06
CA PHE A 119 16.91 6.01 15.95
C PHE A 119 17.05 6.87 14.67
N PRO A 120 16.11 6.76 13.71
CA PRO A 120 16.22 7.47 12.44
C PRO A 120 16.08 9.00 12.60
N ARG A 121 16.72 9.76 11.70
CA ARG A 121 16.44 11.19 11.53
C ARG A 121 15.16 11.29 10.71
N CYS A 122 14.10 11.75 11.34
CA CYS A 122 12.79 11.89 10.71
C CYS A 122 12.59 13.36 10.36
N ASN A 123 12.40 13.64 9.07
CA ASN A 123 12.17 14.98 8.54
C ASN A 123 10.67 15.26 8.48
#